data_AF-A0A0L0MJ38-F1
#
_entry.id   AF-A0A0L0MJ38-F1
#
_cell.length_a   1.000
_cell.length_b   1.000
_cell.length_c   1.000
_cell.angle_alpha   90.00
_cell.angle_beta   90.00
_cell.angle_gamma   90.00
#
_symmetry.space_group_name_H-M   'P 1'
#
loop_
_entity.id
_entity.type
_entity.pdbx_description
1 polymer ?
#
loop_
_entity_poly.entity_id
_entity_poly.type
_entity_poly.pdbx_seq_one_letter_code
_entity_poly.pdbx_strand_id
1 'polypeptide(L)'
;MSNRKQRSRAGQVVRFGLLSLIPGYPIYKAVASLKKNVQLGAKTLADRNRQLAEQRRDPRVATYNEALAKRTPESLPLEAIELSSVRHKRFFLAVATVSAAFLFGSTIGENYFGTFLGGLFVVFCLMLAVKYEHRLWQMETGKAAPDEPLGSFRKFFSTRGVLKRILSPRLF
;
A
#
# COMPACT_ATOMS: atom_id res chain seq x y z
N MET A 1 49.65 10.71 60.53
CA MET A 1 48.48 11.41 61.10
C MET A 1 48.08 12.57 60.20
N SER A 2 46.77 12.88 60.14
CA SER A 2 46.10 14.07 59.55
C SER A 2 45.77 14.01 58.03
N ASN A 3 44.61 13.47 57.60
CA ASN A 3 43.23 14.00 57.58
C ASN A 3 42.87 14.73 56.25
N ARG A 4 42.45 13.94 55.24
CA ARG A 4 41.99 14.39 53.92
C ARG A 4 40.50 14.73 54.01
N LYS A 5 40.19 16.03 53.95
CA LYS A 5 38.83 16.62 54.06
C LYS A 5 37.79 15.87 53.22
N GLN A 6 36.90 15.14 53.89
CA GLN A 6 35.62 14.68 53.35
C GLN A 6 34.82 15.89 52.85
N ARG A 7 34.66 16.02 51.53
CA ARG A 7 33.67 16.92 50.94
C ARG A 7 32.28 16.47 51.40
N SER A 8 31.74 17.25 52.33
CA SER A 8 30.46 17.02 53.00
C SER A 8 29.30 16.91 51.99
N ARG A 9 28.69 15.71 51.95
CA ARG A 9 27.40 15.44 51.32
C ARG A 9 26.27 16.31 51.89
N ALA A 10 26.45 16.91 53.06
CA ALA A 10 25.43 17.73 53.71
C ALA A 10 25.14 19.05 52.94
N GLY A 11 26.15 19.66 52.30
CA GLY A 11 25.95 20.91 51.54
C GLY A 11 25.07 20.75 50.30
N GLN A 12 25.02 19.54 49.74
CA GLN A 12 24.20 19.24 48.56
C GLN A 12 22.74 18.98 48.95
N VAL A 13 22.49 18.39 50.13
CA VAL A 13 21.15 18.13 50.67
C VAL A 13 20.49 19.43 51.16
N VAL A 14 21.26 20.35 51.75
CA VAL A 14 20.74 21.66 52.21
C VAL A 14 20.28 22.54 51.04
N ARG A 15 20.97 22.50 49.89
CA ARG A 15 20.50 23.19 48.67
C ARG A 15 19.20 22.59 48.11
N PHE A 16 18.99 21.28 48.25
CA PHE A 16 17.73 20.64 47.87
C PHE A 16 16.58 21.04 48.81
N GLY A 17 16.84 21.16 50.12
CA GLY A 17 15.85 21.61 51.11
C GLY A 17 15.42 23.07 50.95
N LEU A 18 16.33 23.96 50.57
CA LEU A 18 16.03 25.38 50.29
C LEU A 18 15.23 25.57 48.99
N LEU A 19 15.45 24.73 47.98
CA LEU A 19 14.70 24.80 46.70
C LEU A 19 13.31 24.15 46.78
N SER A 20 13.06 23.27 47.75
CA SER A 20 11.71 22.73 48.03
C SER A 20 10.80 23.71 48.79
N LEU A 21 11.34 24.82 49.29
CA LEU A 21 10.59 25.84 50.03
C LEU A 21 9.88 26.87 49.15
N ILE A 22 10.12 26.84 47.82
CA ILE A 22 9.43 27.69 46.86
C ILE A 22 8.14 26.99 46.41
N PRO A 23 6.94 27.53 46.77
CA PRO A 23 5.68 26.93 46.35
C PRO A 23 5.60 26.88 44.82
N GLY A 24 5.41 25.69 44.26
CA GLY A 24 5.29 25.46 42.81
C GLY A 24 6.55 24.98 42.07
N TYR A 25 7.74 25.06 42.69
CA TYR A 25 8.99 24.57 42.08
C TYR A 25 9.03 23.05 41.78
N PRO A 26 8.52 22.14 42.66
CA PRO A 26 8.44 20.72 42.32
C PRO A 26 7.47 20.43 41.17
N ILE A 27 6.41 21.23 41.04
CA ILE A 27 5.41 21.11 39.96
C ILE A 27 6.03 21.54 38.62
N TYR A 28 6.75 22.67 38.59
CA TYR A 28 7.43 23.14 37.39
C TYR A 28 8.47 22.14 36.89
N LYS A 29 9.24 21.53 37.80
CA LYS A 29 10.23 20.51 37.46
C LYS A 29 9.59 19.21 36.97
N ALA A 30 8.45 18.82 37.53
CA ALA A 30 7.65 17.68 37.08
C ALA A 30 7.06 17.93 35.68
N VAL A 31 6.51 19.12 35.41
CA VAL A 31 5.98 19.47 34.08
C VAL A 31 7.10 19.54 33.04
N ALA A 32 8.27 20.10 33.41
CA ALA A 32 9.43 20.15 32.52
C ALA A 32 10.00 18.75 32.21
N SER A 33 10.03 17.85 33.19
CA SER A 33 10.46 16.46 32.97
C SER A 33 9.42 15.68 32.16
N LEU A 34 8.12 15.90 32.39
CA LEU A 34 7.05 15.29 31.62
C LEU A 34 7.09 15.74 30.15
N LYS A 35 7.29 17.03 29.89
CA LYS A 35 7.44 17.57 28.53
C LYS A 35 8.66 16.96 27.82
N LYS A 36 9.79 16.83 28.52
CA LYS A 36 10.99 16.16 27.97
C LYS A 36 10.75 14.68 27.69
N ASN A 37 10.07 13.98 28.59
CA ASN A 37 9.74 12.56 28.42
C ASN A 37 8.74 12.31 27.30
N VAL A 38 7.74 13.19 27.13
CA VAL A 38 6.79 13.15 26.01
C VAL A 38 7.48 13.45 24.69
N GLN A 39 8.40 14.41 24.64
CA GLN A 39 9.19 14.67 23.43
C GLN A 39 10.14 13.52 23.07
N LEU A 40 10.79 12.91 24.08
CA LEU A 40 11.61 11.70 23.90
C LEU A 40 10.77 10.50 23.49
N GLY A 41 9.57 10.34 24.06
CA GLY A 41 8.59 9.32 23.70
C GLY A 41 8.08 9.49 22.27
N ALA A 42 7.78 10.72 21.85
CA ALA A 42 7.35 11.02 20.49
C ALA A 42 8.45 10.75 19.46
N LYS A 43 9.71 11.08 19.78
CA LYS A 43 10.87 10.77 18.92
C LYS A 43 11.12 9.26 18.84
N THR A 44 11.09 8.55 19.97
CA THR A 44 11.26 7.10 19.98
C THR A 44 10.10 6.37 19.31
N LEU A 45 8.87 6.89 19.38
CA LEU A 45 7.72 6.38 18.62
C LEU A 45 7.86 6.65 17.12
N ALA A 46 8.36 7.83 16.73
CA ALA A 46 8.63 8.16 15.34
C ALA A 46 9.74 7.28 14.76
N ASP A 47 10.84 7.08 15.51
CA ASP A 47 11.95 6.21 15.12
C ASP A 47 11.53 4.74 15.11
N ARG A 48 10.74 4.28 16.08
CA ARG A 48 10.12 2.94 16.06
C ARG A 48 9.19 2.78 14.87
N ASN A 49 8.38 3.78 14.52
CA ASN A 49 7.52 3.72 13.35
C ASN A 49 8.33 3.71 12.05
N ARG A 50 9.46 4.41 11.99
CA ARG A 50 10.38 4.40 10.86
C ARG A 50 11.09 3.05 10.71
N GLN A 51 11.59 2.49 11.81
CA GLN A 51 12.16 1.14 11.84
C GLN A 51 11.12 0.06 11.56
N LEU A 52 9.89 0.22 12.03
CA LEU A 52 8.77 -0.66 11.69
C LEU A 52 8.33 -0.46 10.23
N ALA A 53 8.47 0.73 9.63
CA ALA A 53 8.24 0.93 8.20
C ALA A 53 9.34 0.25 7.35
N GLU A 54 10.58 0.28 7.81
CA GLU A 54 11.72 -0.43 7.21
C GLU A 54 11.60 -1.96 7.40
N GLN A 55 11.08 -2.44 8.54
CA GLN A 55 10.80 -3.85 8.82
C GLN A 55 9.48 -4.36 8.23
N ARG A 56 8.51 -3.49 7.92
CA ARG A 56 7.31 -3.81 7.14
C ARG A 56 7.62 -3.95 5.64
N ARG A 57 8.75 -4.57 5.30
CA ARG A 57 8.83 -5.38 4.07
C ARG A 57 7.94 -6.59 4.28
N ASP A 58 6.64 -6.33 4.14
CA ASP A 58 5.60 -7.35 4.26
C ASP A 58 5.93 -8.44 3.22
N PRO A 59 6.21 -9.69 3.62
CA PRO A 59 6.66 -10.75 2.69
C PRO A 59 5.61 -11.06 1.62
N ARG A 60 4.38 -10.55 1.78
CA ARG A 60 3.27 -10.65 0.83
C ARG A 60 3.26 -9.55 -0.23
N VAL A 61 4.00 -8.46 -0.01
CA VAL A 61 4.02 -7.29 -0.88
C VAL A 61 5.31 -7.29 -1.67
N ALA A 62 5.31 -8.01 -2.79
CA ALA A 62 6.44 -8.02 -3.71
C ALA A 62 6.57 -6.65 -4.41
N THR A 63 7.78 -6.09 -4.43
CA THR A 63 8.13 -4.99 -5.32
C THR A 63 8.30 -5.51 -6.75
N TYR A 64 8.27 -4.62 -7.74
CA TYR A 64 8.46 -5.01 -9.13
C TYR A 64 9.86 -5.61 -9.36
N ASN A 65 10.89 -5.05 -8.71
CA ASN A 65 12.25 -5.61 -8.71
C ASN A 65 12.32 -7.01 -8.07
N GLU A 66 11.66 -7.23 -6.95
CA GLU A 66 11.60 -8.55 -6.32
C GLU A 66 10.83 -9.58 -7.18
N ALA A 67 9.77 -9.14 -7.85
CA ALA A 67 9.01 -9.99 -8.78
C ALA A 67 9.83 -10.36 -10.02
N LEU A 68 10.63 -9.43 -10.55
CA LEU A 68 11.57 -9.68 -11.64
C LEU A 68 12.73 -10.57 -11.21
N ALA A 69 13.28 -10.38 -10.00
CA ALA A 69 14.36 -11.21 -9.48
C ALA A 69 13.94 -12.68 -9.25
N LYS A 70 12.66 -12.91 -8.94
CA LYS A 70 12.07 -14.26 -8.79
C LYS A 70 11.68 -14.92 -10.13
N ARG A 71 11.88 -14.22 -11.25
CA ARG A 71 11.43 -14.68 -12.55
C ARG A 71 12.33 -15.84 -13.02
N THR A 72 11.72 -16.98 -13.36
CA THR A 72 12.44 -18.17 -13.83
C THR A 72 13.08 -17.92 -15.21
N PRO A 73 14.20 -18.56 -15.55
CA PRO A 73 14.87 -18.36 -16.85
C PRO A 73 13.99 -18.75 -18.05
N GLU A 74 13.05 -19.68 -17.85
CA GLU A 74 12.08 -20.15 -18.87
C GLU A 74 10.89 -19.20 -19.12
N SER A 75 10.80 -18.12 -18.35
CA SER A 75 9.67 -17.21 -18.46
C SER A 75 9.76 -16.32 -19.70
N LEU A 76 8.62 -16.11 -20.36
CA LEU A 76 8.48 -15.25 -21.53
C LEU A 76 9.01 -13.83 -21.27
N PRO A 77 9.65 -13.17 -22.25
CA PRO A 77 10.09 -11.78 -22.11
C PRO A 77 8.91 -10.87 -21.77
N LEU A 78 9.18 -9.81 -21.00
CA LEU A 78 8.12 -9.00 -20.41
C LEU A 78 7.23 -8.34 -21.47
N GLU A 79 7.85 -7.94 -22.58
CA GLU A 79 7.17 -7.38 -23.76
C GLU A 79 6.18 -8.37 -24.38
N ALA A 80 6.53 -9.67 -24.44
CA ALA A 80 5.61 -10.69 -24.93
C ALA A 80 4.42 -10.90 -23.96
N ILE A 81 4.64 -10.76 -22.66
CA ILE A 81 3.57 -10.82 -21.66
C ILE A 81 2.64 -9.59 -21.77
N GLU A 82 3.19 -8.41 -22.03
CA GLU A 82 2.41 -7.19 -22.27
C GLU A 82 1.56 -7.31 -23.53
N LEU A 83 2.19 -7.71 -24.65
CA LEU A 83 1.49 -7.92 -25.93
C LEU A 83 0.38 -8.97 -25.82
N SER A 84 0.68 -10.11 -25.18
CA SER A 84 -0.35 -11.13 -24.96
C SER A 84 -1.45 -10.61 -24.06
N SER A 85 -1.16 -9.86 -22.99
CA SER A 85 -2.19 -9.28 -22.12
C SER A 85 -3.09 -8.28 -22.85
N VAL A 86 -2.53 -7.43 -23.72
CA VAL A 86 -3.30 -6.52 -24.58
C VAL A 86 -4.19 -7.31 -25.55
N ARG A 87 -3.65 -8.34 -26.22
CA ARG A 87 -4.43 -9.19 -27.14
C ARG A 87 -5.59 -9.90 -26.44
N HIS A 88 -5.34 -10.51 -25.27
CA HIS A 88 -6.38 -11.18 -24.50
C HIS A 88 -7.45 -10.19 -24.01
N LYS A 89 -7.05 -9.00 -23.54
CA LYS A 89 -8.01 -7.94 -23.19
C LYS A 89 -8.92 -7.61 -24.36
N ARG A 90 -8.36 -7.35 -25.54
CA ARG A 90 -9.11 -7.03 -26.76
C ARG A 90 -10.06 -8.17 -27.14
N PHE A 91 -9.58 -9.41 -27.08
CA PHE A 91 -10.39 -10.60 -27.37
C PHE A 91 -11.60 -10.69 -26.43
N PHE A 92 -11.40 -10.62 -25.11
CA PHE A 92 -12.50 -10.71 -24.16
C PHE A 92 -13.46 -9.52 -24.22
N LEU A 93 -12.96 -8.33 -24.55
CA LEU A 93 -13.81 -7.15 -24.74
C LEU A 93 -14.66 -7.28 -26.01
N ALA A 94 -14.09 -7.78 -27.12
CA ALA A 94 -14.83 -8.07 -28.34
C ALA A 94 -15.91 -9.14 -28.10
N VAL A 95 -15.56 -10.25 -27.45
CA VAL A 95 -16.50 -11.32 -27.10
C VAL A 95 -17.59 -10.80 -26.17
N ALA A 96 -17.27 -9.98 -25.17
CA ALA A 96 -18.26 -9.35 -24.29
C ALA A 96 -19.23 -8.46 -25.07
N THR A 97 -18.73 -7.69 -26.04
CA THR A 97 -19.54 -6.79 -26.87
C THR A 97 -20.52 -7.57 -27.75
N VAL A 98 -20.03 -8.61 -28.44
CA VAL A 98 -20.87 -9.50 -29.25
C VAL A 98 -21.91 -10.20 -28.36
N SER A 99 -21.49 -10.72 -27.21
CA SER A 99 -22.38 -11.42 -26.28
C SER A 99 -23.45 -10.50 -25.69
N ALA A 100 -23.11 -9.24 -25.42
CA ALA A 100 -24.07 -8.24 -24.97
C ALA A 100 -25.14 -7.97 -26.05
N ALA A 101 -24.77 -7.92 -27.33
CA ALA A 101 -25.73 -7.81 -28.43
C ALA A 101 -26.69 -9.02 -28.50
N PHE A 102 -26.18 -10.24 -28.31
CA PHE A 102 -27.01 -11.45 -28.22
C PHE A 102 -27.94 -11.44 -27.00
N LEU A 103 -27.49 -10.85 -25.89
CA LEU A 103 -28.28 -10.70 -24.67
C LEU A 103 -29.49 -9.79 -24.92
N PHE A 104 -29.32 -8.67 -25.63
CA PHE A 104 -30.43 -7.81 -26.05
C PHE A 104 -31.46 -8.56 -26.90
N GLY A 105 -31.00 -9.38 -27.86
CA GLY A 105 -31.92 -10.22 -28.66
C GLY A 105 -32.68 -11.25 -27.80
N SER A 106 -31.99 -11.87 -26.85
CA SER A 106 -32.58 -12.87 -25.94
C SER A 106 -33.62 -12.26 -24.99
N THR A 107 -33.42 -11.01 -24.55
CA THR A 107 -34.40 -10.29 -23.72
C THR A 107 -35.68 -9.97 -24.48
N ILE A 108 -35.58 -9.63 -25.77
CA ILE A 108 -36.74 -9.32 -26.61
C ILE A 108 -37.53 -10.60 -26.93
N GLY A 109 -36.84 -11.74 -27.10
CA GLY A 109 -37.47 -13.04 -27.33
C GLY A 109 -38.02 -13.73 -26.09
N GLU A 110 -38.19 -13.02 -24.97
CA GLU A 110 -38.68 -13.53 -23.67
C GLU A 110 -37.95 -14.78 -23.14
N ASN A 111 -36.71 -15.02 -23.61
CA ASN A 111 -35.90 -16.14 -23.13
C ASN A 111 -35.11 -15.72 -21.88
N TYR A 112 -35.77 -15.77 -20.72
CA TYR A 112 -35.19 -15.39 -19.44
C TYR A 112 -33.98 -16.25 -19.04
N PHE A 113 -34.00 -17.55 -19.38
CA PHE A 113 -32.88 -18.45 -19.07
C PHE A 113 -31.64 -18.09 -19.91
N GLY A 114 -31.82 -17.87 -21.21
CA GLY A 114 -30.75 -17.39 -22.10
C GLY A 114 -30.22 -16.02 -21.69
N THR A 115 -31.11 -15.13 -21.26
CA THR A 115 -30.74 -13.81 -20.73
C THR A 115 -29.87 -13.91 -19.48
N PHE A 116 -30.25 -14.76 -18.52
CA PHE A 116 -29.49 -14.97 -17.30
C PHE A 116 -28.11 -15.57 -17.58
N LEU A 117 -28.04 -16.63 -18.38
CA LEU A 117 -26.79 -17.31 -18.70
C LEU A 117 -25.86 -16.42 -19.54
N GLY A 118 -26.43 -15.72 -20.53
CA GLY A 118 -25.72 -14.72 -21.32
C GLY A 118 -25.20 -13.56 -20.47
N GLY A 119 -25.99 -13.10 -19.48
CA GLY A 119 -25.58 -12.05 -18.54
C GLY A 119 -24.38 -12.47 -17.70
N LEU A 120 -24.40 -13.67 -17.15
CA LEU A 120 -23.26 -14.23 -16.43
C LEU A 120 -22.02 -14.34 -17.34
N PHE A 121 -22.19 -14.76 -18.58
CA PHE A 121 -21.10 -14.86 -19.54
C PHE A 121 -20.49 -13.48 -19.85
N VAL A 122 -21.30 -12.45 -20.09
CA VAL A 122 -20.83 -11.08 -20.30
C VAL A 122 -20.04 -10.57 -19.08
N VAL A 123 -20.57 -10.78 -17.87
CA VAL A 123 -19.88 -10.41 -16.62
C VAL A 123 -18.54 -11.12 -16.50
N PHE A 124 -18.49 -12.41 -16.84
CA PHE A 124 -17.26 -13.20 -16.83
C PHE A 124 -16.22 -12.64 -17.82
N CYS A 125 -16.63 -12.32 -19.05
CA CYS A 125 -15.74 -11.71 -20.04
C CYS A 125 -15.21 -10.34 -19.58
N LEU A 126 -16.07 -9.51 -18.98
CA LEU A 126 -15.66 -8.22 -18.41
C LEU A 126 -14.66 -8.40 -17.26
N MET A 127 -14.88 -9.38 -16.37
CA MET A 127 -13.95 -9.72 -15.29
C MET A 127 -12.57 -10.11 -15.84
N LEU A 128 -12.52 -10.91 -16.91
CA LEU A 128 -11.26 -11.25 -17.56
C LEU A 128 -10.59 -10.02 -18.19
N ALA A 129 -11.34 -9.16 -18.88
CA ALA A 129 -10.80 -7.90 -19.41
C ALA A 129 -10.18 -7.01 -18.31
N VAL A 130 -10.85 -6.91 -17.14
CA VAL A 130 -10.35 -6.21 -15.95
C VAL A 130 -9.08 -6.85 -15.43
N LYS A 131 -9.01 -8.19 -15.36
CA LYS A 131 -7.83 -8.93 -14.90
C LYS A 131 -6.60 -8.63 -15.76
N TYR A 132 -6.75 -8.58 -17.08
CA TYR A 132 -5.64 -8.26 -17.98
C TYR A 132 -5.25 -6.77 -17.91
N GLU A 133 -6.22 -5.86 -17.78
CA GLU A 133 -5.92 -4.43 -17.60
C GLU A 133 -5.21 -4.15 -16.28
N HIS A 134 -5.59 -4.85 -15.20
CA HIS A 134 -4.91 -4.76 -13.92
C HIS A 134 -3.45 -5.22 -14.03
N ARG A 135 -3.18 -6.32 -14.75
CA ARG A 135 -1.80 -6.79 -15.00
C ARG A 135 -0.99 -5.74 -15.77
N LEU A 136 -1.56 -5.14 -16.82
CA LEU A 136 -0.92 -4.06 -17.56
C LEU A 136 -0.63 -2.84 -16.67
N TRP A 137 -1.58 -2.47 -15.81
CA TRP A 137 -1.38 -1.39 -14.84
C TRP A 137 -0.28 -1.69 -13.83
N GLN A 138 -0.19 -2.93 -13.34
CA GLN A 138 0.89 -3.34 -12.45
C GLN A 138 2.26 -3.29 -13.15
N MET A 139 2.33 -3.67 -14.43
CA MET A 139 3.56 -3.59 -15.21
C MET A 139 3.98 -2.14 -15.47
N GLU A 140 3.06 -1.26 -15.86
CA GLU A 140 3.34 0.17 -16.06
C GLU A 140 3.78 0.85 -14.76
N THR A 141 3.03 0.62 -13.68
CA THR A 141 3.32 1.23 -12.37
C THR A 141 4.62 0.67 -11.80
N GLY A 142 4.87 -0.63 -11.96
CA GLY A 142 6.11 -1.27 -11.55
C GLY A 142 7.32 -0.81 -12.36
N LYS A 143 7.18 -0.57 -13.67
CA LYS A 143 8.23 0.04 -14.50
C LYS A 143 8.54 1.48 -14.07
N ALA A 144 7.52 2.27 -13.73
CA ALA A 144 7.67 3.67 -13.33
C ALA A 144 8.26 3.82 -11.92
N ALA A 145 7.94 2.91 -11.00
CA ALA A 145 8.41 2.91 -9.62
C ALA A 145 8.80 1.48 -9.18
N PRO A 146 10.02 1.01 -9.52
CA PRO A 146 10.39 -0.40 -9.37
C PRO A 146 10.59 -0.87 -7.93
N ASP A 147 10.87 0.07 -7.02
CA ASP A 147 11.05 -0.17 -5.59
C ASP A 147 9.76 -0.01 -4.79
N GLU A 148 8.68 0.46 -5.43
CA GLU A 148 7.37 0.55 -4.79
C GLU A 148 6.66 -0.80 -4.76
N PRO A 149 5.80 -1.02 -3.74
CA PRO A 149 4.98 -2.21 -3.66
C PRO A 149 4.02 -2.30 -4.86
N LEU A 150 3.96 -3.48 -5.49
CA LEU A 150 3.01 -3.73 -6.57
C LEU A 150 1.58 -3.43 -6.09
N GLY A 151 0.86 -2.61 -6.85
CA GLY A 151 -0.46 -2.16 -6.48
C GLY A 151 -1.49 -3.30 -6.44
N SER A 152 -2.37 -3.27 -5.44
CA SER A 152 -3.49 -4.20 -5.32
C SER A 152 -4.69 -3.78 -6.19
N PHE A 153 -5.63 -4.70 -6.40
CA PHE A 153 -6.89 -4.40 -7.11
C PHE A 153 -7.62 -3.19 -6.50
N ARG A 154 -7.57 -3.01 -5.18
CA ARG A 154 -8.16 -1.84 -4.51
C ARG A 154 -7.49 -0.54 -4.95
N LYS A 155 -6.16 -0.52 -5.03
CA LYS A 155 -5.39 0.64 -5.52
C LYS A 155 -5.69 0.89 -6.99
N PHE A 156 -5.81 -0.17 -7.81
CA PHE A 156 -6.23 -0.05 -9.20
C PHE A 156 -7.59 0.64 -9.32
N PHE A 157 -8.65 0.16 -8.66
CA PHE A 157 -9.98 0.79 -8.75
C PHE A 157 -10.06 2.20 -8.17
N SER A 158 -9.17 2.56 -7.25
CA SER A 158 -9.07 3.95 -6.73
C SER A 158 -8.41 4.94 -7.70
N THR A 159 -7.81 4.46 -8.79
CA THR A 159 -7.16 5.32 -9.78
C THR A 159 -8.21 6.09 -10.59
N ARG A 160 -7.97 7.39 -10.84
CA ARG A 160 -8.90 8.19 -11.66
C ARG A 160 -8.93 7.66 -13.10
N GLY A 161 -10.13 7.50 -13.66
CA GLY A 161 -10.31 7.07 -15.05
C GLY A 161 -10.21 5.56 -15.31
N VAL A 162 -10.28 4.72 -14.27
CA VAL A 162 -10.21 3.25 -14.41
C VAL A 162 -11.27 2.67 -15.33
N LEU A 163 -12.51 3.17 -15.26
CA LEU A 163 -13.59 2.71 -16.16
C LEU A 163 -13.26 2.99 -17.62
N LYS A 164 -12.79 4.21 -17.93
CA LYS A 164 -12.32 4.56 -19.28
C LYS A 164 -11.20 3.62 -19.69
N ARG A 165 -10.23 3.39 -18.80
CA ARG A 165 -9.07 2.53 -19.04
C ARG A 165 -9.44 1.05 -19.29
N ILE A 166 -10.42 0.51 -18.59
CA ILE A 166 -10.93 -0.86 -18.81
C ILE A 166 -11.62 -0.95 -20.17
N LEU A 167 -12.48 0.01 -20.51
CA LEU A 167 -13.24 0.04 -21.76
C LEU A 167 -12.40 0.44 -22.98
N SER A 168 -11.26 1.11 -22.78
CA SER A 168 -10.32 1.44 -23.85
C SER A 168 -9.71 0.17 -24.44
N PRO A 169 -9.88 -0.12 -25.74
CA PRO A 169 -9.22 -1.26 -26.39
C PRO A 169 -7.69 -1.09 -26.52
N ARG A 170 -7.13 0.06 -26.08
CA ARG A 170 -5.73 0.49 -26.19
C ARG A 170 -5.21 0.26 -27.61
N LEU A 171 -5.50 1.19 -28.52
CA LEU A 171 -5.25 0.99 -29.95
C LEU A 171 -3.77 1.10 -30.36
N PHE A 172 -2.88 1.54 -29.47
CA PHE A 172 -1.44 1.68 -29.72
C PHE A 172 -0.68 1.34 -28.44
#